data_AF-A0AAE0NDX2-F1
#
_entry.id   AF-A0AAE0NDX2-F1
#
_cell.length_a   1.000
_cell.length_b   1.000
_cell.length_c   1.000
_cell.angle_alpha   90.00
_cell.angle_beta   90.00
_cell.angle_gamma   90.00
#
_symmetry.space_group_name_H-M   'P 1'
#
loop_
_entity.id
_entity.type
_entity.pdbx_description
1 polymer ?
#
loop_
_entity_poly.entity_id
_entity_poly.type
_entity_poly.pdbx_seq_one_letter_code
_entity_poly.pdbx_strand_id
1 'polypeptide(L)'
;LWCGCKLGIDHSDCDAAIRQHNGQILVPIGQAYYSIHESVVSFVCTPRSNSGITPVDEPTVTFVYSFSTDNCGWYVPGTYKHGDLNVAPEDIGYMNYSPGLDFCGRAEASSADHC
;
A
#
# COMPACT_ATOMS: atom_id res chain seq x y z
N LEU A 1 -3.00 -5.68 8.53
CA LEU A 1 -1.98 -4.62 8.53
C LEU A 1 -0.64 -5.32 8.62
N TRP A 2 0.30 -4.93 7.77
CA TRP A 2 1.65 -5.49 7.70
C TRP A 2 2.64 -4.34 7.77
N CYS A 3 3.42 -4.27 8.85
CA CYS A 3 4.40 -3.23 9.13
C CYS A 3 5.82 -3.75 8.85
N GLY A 4 6.57 -3.05 8.01
CA GLY A 4 7.97 -3.32 7.73
C GLY A 4 8.89 -2.82 8.85
N CYS A 5 8.65 -3.23 10.11
CA CYS A 5 9.39 -2.71 11.27
C CYS A 5 10.90 -2.77 11.06
N LYS A 6 11.61 -1.72 11.50
CA LYS A 6 13.06 -1.51 11.34
C LYS A 6 13.51 -1.19 9.91
N LEU A 7 12.60 -1.13 8.94
CA LEU A 7 12.85 -0.54 7.64
C LEU A 7 12.44 0.93 7.70
N GLY A 8 13.38 1.83 7.43
CA GLY A 8 13.08 3.24 7.22
C GLY A 8 12.87 3.52 5.73
N ILE A 9 11.95 4.42 5.41
CA ILE A 9 11.82 4.99 4.06
C ILE A 9 12.25 6.44 4.08
N ASP A 10 12.70 6.96 2.94
CA ASP A 10 12.94 8.40 2.81
C ASP A 10 11.60 9.15 2.89
N HIS A 11 11.56 10.18 3.73
CA HIS A 11 10.32 10.91 4.01
C HIS A 11 9.84 11.70 2.80
N SER A 12 10.78 12.32 2.08
CA SER A 12 10.48 13.18 0.94
C SER A 12 10.00 12.36 -0.26
N ASP A 13 10.60 11.20 -0.48
CA ASP A 13 10.16 10.24 -1.49
C ASP A 13 8.78 9.68 -1.17
N CYS A 14 8.53 9.33 0.10
CA CYS A 14 7.23 8.82 0.53
C CYS A 14 6.11 9.84 0.29
N ASP A 15 6.31 11.08 0.75
CA ASP A 15 5.32 12.15 0.58
C ASP A 15 5.09 12.49 -0.91
N ALA A 16 6.13 12.37 -1.74
CA ALA A 16 6.01 12.55 -3.20
C ALA A 16 5.26 11.41 -3.88
N ALA A 17 5.52 10.16 -3.48
CA ALA A 17 4.85 8.97 -4.02
C ALA A 17 3.37 8.95 -3.64
N ILE A 18 3.01 9.33 -2.41
CA ILE A 18 1.64 9.32 -1.90
C ILE A 18 0.73 10.36 -2.57
N ARG A 19 1.26 11.56 -2.88
CA ARG A 19 0.49 12.67 -3.49
C ARG A 19 -0.13 12.37 -4.86
N GLN A 20 0.26 11.28 -5.50
CA GLN A 20 -0.24 10.91 -6.83
C GLN A 20 -1.58 10.18 -6.80
N HIS A 21 -2.05 9.73 -5.61
CA HIS A 21 -3.36 9.08 -5.47
C HIS A 21 -4.47 10.13 -5.35
N ASN A 22 -5.16 10.39 -6.46
CA ASN A 22 -6.27 11.35 -6.50
C ASN A 22 -7.53 10.72 -7.10
N GLY A 23 -8.68 11.03 -6.53
CA GLY A 23 -9.97 10.53 -7.00
C GLY A 23 -10.22 9.06 -6.67
N GLN A 24 -11.13 8.43 -7.43
CA GLN A 24 -11.47 7.03 -7.26
C GLN A 24 -10.57 6.15 -8.13
N ILE A 25 -9.92 5.18 -7.50
CA ILE A 25 -9.03 4.21 -8.10
C ILE A 25 -9.80 2.89 -8.24
N LEU A 26 -9.87 2.36 -9.45
CA LEU A 26 -10.41 1.03 -9.74
C LEU A 26 -9.32 0.20 -10.43
N VAL A 27 -8.77 -0.75 -9.70
CA VAL A 27 -7.65 -1.57 -10.18
C VAL A 27 -8.19 -2.92 -10.68
N PRO A 28 -7.91 -3.34 -11.92
CA PRO A 28 -8.30 -4.66 -12.39
C PRO A 28 -7.62 -5.79 -11.60
N ILE A 29 -8.31 -6.93 -11.47
CA ILE A 29 -7.76 -8.13 -10.82
C ILE A 29 -6.41 -8.53 -11.43
N GLY A 30 -5.41 -8.73 -10.57
CA GLY A 30 -4.05 -9.08 -10.93
C GLY A 30 -3.19 -7.91 -11.41
N GLN A 31 -3.67 -6.67 -11.27
CA GLN A 31 -2.93 -5.45 -11.59
C GLN A 31 -2.69 -4.60 -10.35
N ALA A 32 -1.98 -3.49 -10.56
CA ALA A 32 -1.68 -2.50 -9.54
C ALA A 32 -1.84 -1.09 -10.11
N TYR A 33 -2.29 -0.18 -9.25
CA TYR A 33 -2.13 1.25 -9.44
C TYR A 33 -1.05 1.73 -8.47
N TYR A 34 -0.02 2.41 -8.98
CA TYR A 34 1.14 2.75 -8.16
C TYR A 34 1.83 4.02 -8.62
N SER A 35 2.60 4.61 -7.71
CA SER A 35 3.51 5.72 -7.97
C SER A 35 4.86 5.40 -7.35
N ILE A 36 5.92 5.56 -8.14
CA ILE A 36 7.30 5.39 -7.68
C ILE A 36 7.96 6.76 -7.65
N HIS A 37 8.58 7.09 -6.52
CA HIS A 37 9.46 8.23 -6.39
C HIS A 37 10.78 7.75 -5.80
N GLU A 38 11.81 7.69 -6.64
CA GLU A 38 13.17 7.24 -6.30
C GLU A 38 13.17 5.92 -5.49
N SER A 39 13.28 6.01 -4.16
CA SER A 39 13.43 4.87 -3.25
C SER A 39 12.13 4.34 -2.65
N VAL A 40 10.97 4.92 -2.99
CA VAL A 40 9.66 4.55 -2.41
C VAL A 40 8.62 4.29 -3.50
N VAL A 41 7.78 3.29 -3.26
CA VAL A 41 6.56 3.04 -4.04
C VAL A 41 5.34 3.15 -3.14
N SER A 42 4.33 3.89 -3.58
CA SER A 42 2.97 3.84 -3.03
C SER A 42 2.09 3.04 -3.99
N PHE A 43 1.21 2.19 -3.48
CA PHE A 43 0.49 1.21 -4.31
C PHE A 43 -0.92 0.90 -3.80
N VAL A 44 -1.75 0.50 -4.75
CA VAL A 44 -3.02 -0.23 -4.59
C VAL A 44 -2.92 -1.46 -5.49
N CYS A 45 -2.95 -2.65 -4.90
CA CYS A 45 -2.87 -3.92 -5.61
C CYS A 45 -4.20 -4.67 -5.50
N THR A 46 -4.66 -5.23 -6.61
CA THR A 46 -5.78 -6.18 -6.63
C THR A 46 -5.25 -7.60 -6.80
N PRO A 47 -5.18 -8.40 -5.73
CA PRO A 47 -4.70 -9.78 -5.81
C PRO A 47 -5.44 -10.61 -6.86
N ARG A 48 -4.72 -11.52 -7.52
CA ARG A 48 -5.31 -12.46 -8.50
C ARG A 48 -6.32 -13.43 -7.89
N SER A 49 -6.27 -13.61 -6.57
CA SER A 49 -7.22 -14.42 -5.81
C SER A 49 -8.59 -13.74 -5.63
N ASN A 50 -8.70 -12.45 -5.93
CA ASN A 50 -9.96 -11.74 -5.79
C ASN A 50 -10.98 -12.23 -6.82
N SER A 51 -12.24 -12.21 -6.42
CA SER A 51 -13.40 -12.51 -7.28
C SER A 51 -14.24 -11.27 -7.59
N GLY A 52 -13.83 -10.11 -7.05
CA GLY A 52 -14.38 -8.79 -7.34
C GLY A 52 -13.31 -7.71 -7.22
N ILE A 53 -13.71 -6.45 -7.38
CA ILE A 53 -12.84 -5.28 -7.22
C ILE A 53 -13.51 -4.34 -6.23
N THR A 54 -12.76 -3.87 -5.23
CA THR A 54 -13.24 -2.81 -4.33
C THR A 54 -12.69 -1.47 -4.81
N PRO A 55 -13.53 -0.47 -5.14
CA PRO A 55 -13.05 0.87 -5.44
C PRO A 55 -12.32 1.47 -4.24
N VAL A 56 -11.17 2.08 -4.48
CA VAL A 56 -10.37 2.78 -3.47
C VAL A 56 -10.48 4.27 -3.72
N ASP A 57 -11.05 5.02 -2.78
CA ASP A 57 -11.16 6.47 -2.88
C ASP A 57 -10.10 7.20 -2.05
N GLU A 58 -9.94 8.50 -2.31
CA GLU A 58 -8.98 9.36 -1.61
C GLU A 58 -9.16 9.35 -0.07
N PRO A 59 -10.38 9.38 0.51
CA PRO A 59 -10.58 9.19 1.95
C PRO A 59 -10.04 7.85 2.47
N THR A 60 -10.23 6.75 1.72
CA THR A 60 -9.71 5.44 2.08
C THR A 60 -8.18 5.43 2.08
N VAL A 61 -7.55 6.00 1.05
CA VAL A 61 -6.08 6.12 0.96
C VAL A 61 -5.55 6.93 2.14
N THR A 62 -6.18 8.07 2.45
CA THR A 62 -5.81 8.92 3.58
C THR A 62 -5.94 8.19 4.91
N PHE A 63 -7.04 7.45 5.11
CA PHE A 63 -7.24 6.62 6.28
C PHE A 63 -6.14 5.56 6.40
N VAL A 64 -5.82 4.84 5.31
CA VAL A 64 -4.80 3.78 5.32
C VAL A 64 -3.43 4.33 5.72
N TYR A 65 -3.03 5.49 5.21
CA TYR A 65 -1.74 6.08 5.54
C TYR A 65 -1.68 6.61 6.97
N SER A 66 -2.76 7.24 7.47
CA SER A 66 -2.86 7.62 8.88
C SER A 66 -2.79 6.39 9.78
N PHE A 67 -3.60 5.37 9.47
CA PHE A 67 -3.66 4.13 10.24
C PHE A 67 -2.32 3.39 10.23
N SER A 68 -1.62 3.35 9.10
CA SER A 68 -0.29 2.75 9.00
C SER A 68 0.74 3.55 9.81
N THR A 69 0.68 4.88 9.79
CA THR A 69 1.56 5.74 10.60
C THR A 69 1.33 5.52 12.09
N ASP A 70 0.08 5.41 12.53
CA ASP A 70 -0.27 5.24 13.95
C ASP A 70 0.15 3.87 14.52
N ASN A 71 0.18 2.82 13.68
CA ASN A 71 0.49 1.46 14.11
C ASN A 71 1.92 1.02 13.80
N CYS A 72 2.45 1.38 12.63
CA CYS A 72 3.80 0.99 12.21
C CYS A 72 4.86 2.04 12.57
N GLY A 73 4.45 3.28 12.85
CA GLY A 73 5.32 4.42 13.05
C GLY A 73 5.53 5.26 11.79
N TRP A 74 6.05 6.47 12.01
CA TRP A 74 6.34 7.44 10.95
C TRP A 74 7.36 6.89 9.97
N TYR A 75 7.00 6.91 8.68
CA TYR A 75 7.88 6.52 7.58
C TYR A 75 8.45 5.10 7.74
N VAL A 76 7.57 4.19 8.16
CA VAL A 76 7.80 2.74 8.16
C VAL A 76 6.91 2.12 7.08
N PRO A 77 7.42 1.21 6.22
CA PRO A 77 6.61 0.53 5.23
C PRO A 77 5.35 -0.09 5.85
N GLY A 78 4.22 0.09 5.18
CA GLY A 78 2.93 -0.35 5.70
C GLY A 78 2.01 -0.78 4.56
N THR A 79 1.36 -1.92 4.76
CA THR A 79 0.27 -2.40 3.90
C THR A 79 -0.98 -2.61 4.73
N TYR A 80 -2.10 -2.07 4.27
CA TYR A 80 -3.42 -2.31 4.81
C TYR A 80 -4.28 -3.02 3.77
N LYS A 81 -5.07 -3.99 4.22
CA LYS A 81 -6.00 -4.73 3.37
C LYS A 81 -7.40 -4.15 3.52
N HIS A 82 -7.93 -3.62 2.44
CA HIS A 82 -9.19 -2.89 2.37
C HIS A 82 -10.24 -3.68 1.57
N GLY A 83 -11.52 -3.53 1.91
CA GLY A 83 -12.63 -4.18 1.20
C GLY A 83 -13.13 -5.46 1.87
N ASP A 84 -13.94 -6.24 1.16
CA ASP A 84 -14.44 -7.52 1.65
C ASP A 84 -13.31 -8.57 1.61
N LEU A 85 -12.83 -8.97 2.79
CA LEU A 85 -11.71 -9.89 2.96
C LEU A 85 -11.93 -11.27 2.34
N ASN A 86 -13.16 -11.66 2.02
CA ASN A 86 -13.48 -12.94 1.40
C ASN A 86 -13.68 -12.85 -0.12
N VAL A 87 -13.83 -11.65 -0.67
CA VAL A 87 -14.28 -11.45 -2.05
C VAL A 87 -13.33 -10.55 -2.84
N ALA A 88 -13.03 -9.36 -2.31
CA ALA A 88 -12.29 -8.32 -3.01
C ALA A 88 -11.37 -7.51 -2.06
N PRO A 89 -10.44 -8.16 -1.33
CA PRO A 89 -9.45 -7.44 -0.55
C PRO A 89 -8.42 -6.76 -1.46
N GLU A 90 -8.31 -5.44 -1.39
CA GLU A 90 -7.27 -4.66 -2.05
C GLU A 90 -6.14 -4.39 -1.04
N ASP A 91 -4.88 -4.53 -1.48
CA ASP A 91 -3.73 -4.16 -0.66
C ASP A 91 -3.31 -2.73 -0.99
N ILE A 92 -3.37 -1.85 0.01
CA ILE A 92 -3.06 -0.42 -0.11
C ILE A 92 -1.87 -0.13 0.80
N GLY A 93 -0.84 0.54 0.29
CA GLY A 93 0.33 0.79 1.12
C GLY A 93 1.43 1.61 0.47
N TYR A 94 2.56 1.66 1.18
CA TYR A 94 3.83 2.19 0.68
C TYR A 94 5.00 1.40 1.26
N MET A 95 6.08 1.26 0.47
CA MET A 95 7.29 0.55 0.90
C MET A 95 8.54 1.02 0.15
N ASN A 96 9.72 0.61 0.65
CA ASN A 96 10.97 0.78 -0.09
C ASN A 96 10.87 0.12 -1.47
N TYR A 97 11.31 0.83 -2.49
CA TYR A 97 11.33 0.39 -3.87
C TYR A 97 12.75 0.11 -4.35
N SER A 98 12.87 -0.88 -5.23
CA SER A 98 14.05 -1.09 -6.06
C SER A 98 13.62 -1.59 -7.44
N PRO A 99 14.40 -1.31 -8.51
CA PRO A 99 14.06 -1.78 -9.85
C PRO A 99 13.85 -3.30 -9.91
N GLY A 100 12.69 -3.72 -10.42
CA GLY A 100 12.31 -5.13 -10.53
C GLY A 100 11.64 -5.72 -9.28
N LEU A 101 11.38 -4.91 -8.25
CA LEU A 101 10.63 -5.34 -7.07
C LEU A 101 9.16 -5.65 -7.44
N ASP A 102 8.72 -6.88 -7.17
CA ASP A 102 7.30 -7.23 -7.11
C ASP A 102 6.72 -6.80 -5.75
N PHE A 103 6.27 -5.55 -5.69
CA PHE A 103 5.72 -4.97 -4.46
C PHE A 103 4.35 -5.54 -4.10
N CYS A 104 3.50 -5.90 -5.07
CA CYS A 104 2.22 -6.55 -4.78
C CYS A 104 2.43 -7.97 -4.21
N GLY A 105 3.39 -8.73 -4.75
CA GLY A 105 3.76 -10.03 -4.18
C GLY A 105 4.42 -9.95 -2.79
N ARG A 106 4.87 -8.76 -2.37
CA ARG A 106 5.49 -8.51 -1.06
C ARG A 106 4.64 -7.68 -0.11
N ALA A 107 3.46 -7.23 -0.52
CA ALA A 107 2.59 -6.35 0.25
C ALA A 107 2.32 -6.91 1.66
N GLU A 108 2.18 -8.23 1.77
CA GLU A 108 1.87 -8.93 3.03
C GLU A 108 3.06 -9.70 3.64
N ALA A 109 4.30 -9.38 3.24
CA ALA A 109 5.47 -10.19 3.62
C ALA A 109 5.85 -10.10 5.12
N SER A 110 5.43 -9.06 5.85
CA SER A 110 5.77 -8.87 7.27
C SER A 110 4.76 -9.55 8.20
N SER A 111 5.20 -10.30 9.22
CA SER A 111 4.28 -10.82 10.23
C SER A 111 3.89 -9.80 11.31
N ALA A 112 4.47 -8.60 11.30
CA ALA A 112 4.20 -7.57 12.30
C ALA A 112 3.03 -6.69 11.89
N ASP A 113 2.11 -6.44 12.81
CA ASP A 113 0.99 -5.51 12.67
C ASP A 113 1.19 -4.19 13.43
N HIS A 114 2.29 -4.08 14.19
CA HIS A 114 2.70 -2.86 14.89
C HIS A 114 4.22 -2.78 15.06
N CYS A 115 4.72 -1.55 15.23
CA CYS A 115 6.04 -1.22 15.75
C CYS A 115 5.87 -0.17 16.87
#